data_AF-A0A925S4Q3-F1
#
_entry.id   AF-A0A925S4Q3-F1
#
_cell.length_a   1.000
_cell.length_b   1.000
_cell.length_c   1.000
_cell.angle_alpha   90.00
_cell.angle_beta   90.00
_cell.angle_gamma   90.00
#
_symmetry.space_group_name_H-M   'P 1'
#
loop_
_entity.id
_entity.type
_entity.pdbx_description
1 polymer ?
#
loop_
_entity_poly.entity_id
_entity_poly.type
_entity_poly.pdbx_seq_one_letter_code
_entity_poly.pdbx_strand_id
1 'polypeptide(L)'
;YETVHKRSPDDEAYANNLAYLLAETKGDKASLERALTLTRGFKGSLNPGYLDTLGWTHYKLGQYDDAVSVLDRAVQRSPEGALYQLHLGMALHKKGDITRAQTHLKKAIDSKAALPNLDEARKLLAQK
;
A
#
# COMPACT_ATOMS: atom_id res chain seq x y z
N TYR A 1 -24.04 -19.56 -16.66
CA TYR A 1 -24.14 -19.45 -15.20
C TYR A 1 -22.72 -19.35 -14.64
N GLU A 2 -22.15 -18.14 -14.63
CA GLU A 2 -20.87 -17.88 -13.98
C GLU A 2 -21.14 -17.74 -12.48
N THR A 3 -20.90 -18.82 -11.73
CA THR A 3 -20.83 -18.75 -10.28
C THR A 3 -19.64 -17.87 -9.94
N VAL A 4 -19.92 -16.61 -9.59
CA VAL A 4 -18.94 -15.72 -8.93
C VAL A 4 -18.58 -16.41 -7.61
N HIS A 5 -17.55 -17.24 -7.63
CA HIS A 5 -16.98 -17.84 -6.44
C HIS A 5 -16.36 -16.69 -5.65
N LYS A 6 -17.12 -16.14 -4.70
CA LYS A 6 -16.58 -15.22 -3.72
C LYS A 6 -15.44 -15.95 -3.01
N ARG A 7 -14.24 -15.39 -3.05
CA ARG A 7 -13.09 -15.94 -2.31
C ARG A 7 -13.46 -16.00 -0.83
N SER A 8 -13.08 -17.08 -0.17
CA SER A 8 -13.29 -17.19 1.27
C SER A 8 -12.41 -16.14 1.97
N PRO A 9 -12.81 -15.59 3.13
CA PRO A 9 -11.98 -14.66 3.89
C PRO A 9 -10.57 -15.21 4.19
N ASP A 10 -10.46 -16.52 4.41
CA ASP A 10 -9.18 -17.20 4.62
C ASP A 10 -8.29 -17.17 3.36
N ASP A 11 -8.89 -17.37 2.18
CA ASP A 11 -8.19 -17.27 0.90
C ASP A 11 -7.72 -15.84 0.63
N GLU A 12 -8.52 -14.84 1.01
CA GLU A 12 -8.17 -13.42 0.88
C GLU A 12 -7.05 -13.03 1.84
N ALA A 13 -7.09 -13.48 3.09
CA ALA A 13 -6.02 -13.25 4.06
C ALA A 13 -4.69 -13.89 3.60
N TYR A 14 -4.75 -15.14 3.09
CA TYR A 14 -3.58 -15.80 2.50
C TYR A 14 -3.03 -15.02 1.31
N ALA A 15 -3.89 -14.64 0.36
CA ALA A 15 -3.50 -13.87 -0.82
C ALA A 15 -2.87 -12.53 -0.44
N ASN A 16 -3.42 -11.85 0.58
CA ASN A 16 -2.89 -10.60 1.10
C ASN A 16 -1.47 -10.78 1.67
N ASN A 17 -1.29 -11.75 2.57
CA ASN A 17 0.00 -11.96 3.22
C ASN A 17 1.09 -12.35 2.21
N LEU A 18 0.75 -13.22 1.24
CA LEU A 18 1.68 -13.61 0.19
C LEU A 18 2.01 -12.43 -0.75
N ALA A 19 1.01 -11.64 -1.15
CA ALA A 19 1.25 -10.48 -2.00
C ALA A 19 2.14 -9.44 -1.33
N TYR A 20 1.89 -9.14 -0.06
CA TYR A 20 2.73 -8.23 0.73
C TYR A 20 4.17 -8.72 0.78
N LEU A 21 4.39 -10.00 1.09
CA LEU A 21 5.73 -10.58 1.14
C LEU A 21 6.46 -10.50 -0.22
N LEU A 22 5.76 -10.83 -1.31
CA LEU A 22 6.32 -10.75 -2.67
C LEU A 22 6.72 -9.33 -3.03
N ALA A 23 5.87 -8.34 -2.70
CA ALA A 23 6.13 -6.93 -2.97
C ALA A 23 7.25 -6.36 -2.11
N GLU A 24 7.35 -6.78 -0.84
CA GLU A 24 8.29 -6.18 0.11
C GLU A 24 9.68 -6.82 0.08
N THR A 25 9.77 -8.15 -0.06
CA THR A 25 11.05 -8.87 0.10
C THR A 25 11.73 -9.25 -1.20
N LYS A 26 10.96 -9.55 -2.27
CA LYS A 26 11.53 -9.96 -3.55
C LYS A 26 11.68 -8.78 -4.48
N GLY A 27 10.60 -8.04 -4.70
CA GLY A 27 10.61 -6.81 -5.52
C GLY A 27 10.96 -7.00 -7.00
N ASP A 28 11.24 -8.23 -7.46
CA ASP A 28 11.44 -8.52 -8.87
C ASP A 28 10.12 -8.45 -9.64
N LYS A 29 10.19 -8.16 -10.94
CA LYS A 29 9.03 -7.94 -11.79
C LYS A 29 8.02 -9.09 -11.73
N ALA A 30 8.49 -10.34 -11.78
CA ALA A 30 7.60 -11.51 -11.75
C ALA A 30 6.89 -11.65 -10.39
N SER A 31 7.59 -11.40 -9.29
CA SER A 31 6.99 -11.37 -7.95
C SER A 31 5.96 -10.25 -7.81
N LEU A 32 6.22 -9.06 -8.36
CA LEU A 32 5.29 -7.93 -8.32
C LEU A 32 4.04 -8.17 -9.19
N GLU A 33 4.20 -8.74 -10.39
CA GLU A 33 3.07 -9.14 -11.24
C GLU A 33 2.21 -10.22 -10.56
N ARG A 34 2.85 -11.15 -9.86
CA ARG A 34 2.14 -12.16 -9.06
C ARG A 34 1.41 -11.53 -7.87
N ALA A 35 2.03 -10.59 -7.15
CA ALA A 35 1.39 -9.85 -6.07
C ALA A 35 0.16 -9.08 -6.57
N LEU A 36 0.25 -8.46 -7.75
CA LEU A 36 -0.87 -7.73 -8.36
C LEU A 36 -2.02 -8.67 -8.73
N THR A 37 -1.69 -9.88 -9.22
CA THR A 37 -2.69 -10.90 -9.54
C THR A 37 -3.44 -11.38 -8.29
N LEU A 38 -2.72 -11.59 -7.17
CA LEU A 38 -3.30 -12.01 -5.90
C LEU A 38 -4.26 -10.96 -5.33
N THR A 39 -3.90 -9.67 -5.45
CA THR A 39 -4.63 -8.54 -4.88
C THR A 39 -5.69 -7.93 -5.80
N ARG A 40 -5.87 -8.44 -7.03
CA ARG A 40 -6.81 -7.86 -8.02
C ARG A 40 -8.25 -7.69 -7.51
N GLY A 41 -8.70 -8.60 -6.64
CA GLY A 41 -10.03 -8.52 -6.00
C GLY A 41 -10.17 -7.45 -4.92
N PHE A 42 -9.05 -6.92 -4.40
CA PHE A 42 -9.06 -6.01 -3.24
C PHE A 42 -9.44 -4.59 -3.58
N LYS A 43 -9.48 -4.20 -4.87
CA LYS A 43 -9.90 -2.86 -5.29
C LYS A 43 -11.29 -2.50 -4.77
N GLY A 44 -12.19 -3.46 -4.61
CA GLY A 44 -13.53 -3.24 -4.03
C GLY A 44 -13.62 -3.39 -2.51
N SER A 45 -12.51 -3.75 -1.84
CA SER A 45 -12.52 -4.11 -0.42
C SER A 45 -12.81 -2.93 0.50
N LEU A 46 -13.43 -3.24 1.63
CA LEU A 46 -13.61 -2.33 2.78
C LEU A 46 -12.51 -2.51 3.83
N ASN A 47 -11.69 -3.56 3.71
CA ASN A 47 -10.60 -3.86 4.62
C ASN A 47 -9.38 -2.98 4.26
N PRO A 48 -8.91 -2.10 5.17
CA PRO A 48 -7.78 -1.22 4.90
C PRO A 48 -6.48 -1.96 4.61
N GLY A 49 -6.23 -3.13 5.21
CA GLY A 49 -5.02 -3.92 4.95
C GLY A 49 -4.97 -4.51 3.54
N TYR A 50 -6.14 -4.87 2.99
CA TYR A 50 -6.24 -5.38 1.61
C TYR A 50 -6.02 -4.26 0.59
N LEU A 51 -6.59 -3.08 0.86
CA LEU A 51 -6.35 -1.88 0.07
C LEU A 51 -4.88 -1.47 0.15
N ASP A 52 -4.29 -1.49 1.34
CA ASP A 52 -2.88 -1.15 1.54
C ASP A 52 -1.95 -2.06 0.75
N THR A 53 -2.13 -3.37 0.82
CA THR A 53 -1.28 -4.33 0.09
C THR A 53 -1.40 -4.17 -1.44
N LEU A 54 -2.61 -3.93 -1.96
CA LEU A 54 -2.81 -3.63 -3.37
C LEU A 54 -2.10 -2.34 -3.78
N GLY A 55 -2.30 -1.27 -2.99
CA GLY A 55 -1.68 0.03 -3.24
C GLY A 55 -0.16 -0.02 -3.15
N TRP A 56 0.38 -0.76 -2.19
CA TRP A 56 1.82 -0.98 -2.03
C TRP A 56 2.41 -1.76 -3.21
N THR A 57 1.68 -2.75 -3.72
CA THR A 57 2.09 -3.47 -4.93
C THR A 57 2.18 -2.53 -6.14
N HIS A 58 1.18 -1.66 -6.35
CA HIS A 58 1.22 -0.63 -7.38
C HIS A 58 2.40 0.33 -7.19
N TYR A 59 2.70 0.74 -5.96
CA TYR A 59 3.85 1.59 -5.65
C TYR A 59 5.17 0.95 -6.08
N LYS A 60 5.39 -0.32 -5.72
CA LYS A 60 6.60 -1.07 -6.09
C LYS A 60 6.72 -1.28 -7.60
N LEU A 61 5.60 -1.35 -8.31
CA LEU A 61 5.53 -1.39 -9.77
C LEU A 61 5.76 -0.03 -10.46
N GLY A 62 5.91 1.06 -9.71
CA GLY A 62 6.03 2.41 -10.25
C GLY A 62 4.70 3.03 -10.72
N GLN A 63 3.58 2.37 -10.44
CA GLN A 63 2.23 2.79 -10.82
C GLN A 63 1.66 3.75 -9.75
N TYR A 64 2.28 4.92 -9.62
CA TYR A 64 2.02 5.80 -8.48
C TYR A 64 0.61 6.39 -8.44
N ASP A 65 -0.02 6.63 -9.59
CA ASP A 65 -1.42 7.08 -9.65
C ASP A 65 -2.39 6.06 -9.07
N ASP A 66 -2.26 4.79 -9.47
CA ASP A 66 -3.06 3.68 -8.95
C ASP A 66 -2.76 3.45 -7.47
N ALA A 67 -1.49 3.50 -7.08
CA ALA A 67 -1.07 3.38 -5.69
C ALA A 67 -1.76 4.42 -4.81
N VAL A 68 -1.68 5.70 -5.18
CA VAL A 68 -2.32 6.79 -4.43
C VAL A 68 -3.84 6.59 -4.36
N SER A 69 -4.50 6.23 -5.47
CA SER A 69 -5.96 6.02 -5.48
C SER A 69 -6.41 4.96 -4.48
N VAL A 70 -5.67 3.86 -4.37
CA VAL A 70 -6.03 2.76 -3.47
C VAL A 70 -5.59 3.04 -2.03
N LEU A 71 -4.39 3.58 -1.82
CA LEU A 71 -3.85 3.90 -0.49
C LEU A 71 -4.63 5.02 0.21
N ASP A 72 -5.12 6.00 -0.55
CA ASP A 72 -5.98 7.06 0.01
C ASP A 72 -7.24 6.45 0.65
N ARG A 73 -7.83 5.45 -0.01
CA ARG A 73 -8.96 4.70 0.56
C ARG A 73 -8.58 3.86 1.78
N ALA A 74 -7.38 3.28 1.82
CA ALA A 74 -6.90 2.57 3.01
C ALA A 74 -6.81 3.53 4.21
N VAL A 75 -6.25 4.73 4.01
CA VAL A 75 -6.15 5.79 5.02
C VAL A 75 -7.54 6.32 5.42
N GLN A 76 -8.47 6.52 4.49
CA GLN A 76 -9.84 6.92 4.82
C GLN A 76 -10.54 5.92 5.76
N ARG A 77 -10.22 4.62 5.64
CA ARG A 77 -10.80 3.57 6.49
C ARG A 77 -10.09 3.41 7.84
N SER A 78 -8.80 3.71 7.90
CA SER A 78 -8.05 3.71 9.15
C SER A 78 -7.10 4.91 9.19
N PRO A 79 -7.62 6.11 9.54
CA PRO A 79 -6.82 7.34 9.52
C PRO A 79 -5.66 7.34 10.51
N GLU A 80 -5.73 6.56 11.59
CA GLU A 80 -4.66 6.44 12.58
C GLU A 80 -3.68 5.30 12.25
N GLY A 81 -3.92 4.56 11.16
CA GLY A 81 -3.06 3.47 10.71
C GLY A 81 -1.73 4.00 10.19
N ALA A 82 -0.72 4.03 11.06
CA ALA A 82 0.58 4.64 10.74
C ALA A 82 1.29 4.02 9.51
N LEU A 83 1.13 2.71 9.28
CA LEU A 83 1.64 2.05 8.08
C LEU A 83 0.95 2.56 6.80
N TYR A 84 -0.37 2.73 6.84
CA TYR A 84 -1.15 3.22 5.70
C TYR A 84 -0.81 4.68 5.39
N GLN A 85 -0.61 5.49 6.44
CA GLN A 85 -0.11 6.85 6.32
C GLN A 85 1.27 6.89 5.66
N LEU A 86 2.15 5.97 6.05
CA LEU A 86 3.49 5.86 5.49
C LEU A 86 3.45 5.53 3.99
N HIS A 87 2.77 4.45 3.61
CA HIS A 87 2.68 4.02 2.22
C HIS A 87 2.04 5.09 1.33
N LEU A 88 0.94 5.72 1.79
CA LEU A 88 0.31 6.82 1.05
C LEU A 88 1.27 8.00 0.88
N GLY A 89 1.97 8.39 1.94
CA GLY A 89 2.95 9.47 1.89
C GLY A 89 4.09 9.20 0.90
N MET A 90 4.63 7.98 0.89
CA MET A 90 5.67 7.58 -0.07
C MET A 90 5.15 7.59 -1.52
N ALA A 91 3.95 7.06 -1.75
CA ALA A 91 3.34 7.05 -3.08
C ALA A 91 3.05 8.45 -3.61
N LEU A 92 2.52 9.35 -2.76
CA LEU A 92 2.30 10.75 -3.09
C LEU A 92 3.61 11.45 -3.46
N HIS A 93 4.69 11.21 -2.70
CA HIS A 93 5.99 11.79 -3.00
C HIS A 93 6.48 11.33 -4.38
N LYS A 94 6.40 10.05 -4.69
CA LYS A 94 6.82 9.51 -6.00
C LYS A 94 5.95 10.01 -7.15
N LYS A 95 4.67 10.29 -6.90
CA LYS A 95 3.76 10.95 -7.84
C LYS A 95 4.08 12.44 -8.05
N GLY A 96 4.82 13.06 -7.12
CA GLY A 96 5.15 14.49 -7.14
C GLY A 96 4.20 15.38 -6.33
N ASP A 97 3.23 14.81 -5.60
CA ASP A 97 2.36 15.53 -4.67
C ASP A 97 3.05 15.70 -3.30
N ILE A 98 4.09 16.53 -3.29
CA ILE A 98 4.98 16.70 -2.13
C ILE A 98 4.24 17.24 -0.91
N THR A 99 3.27 18.15 -1.11
CA THR A 99 2.51 18.76 -0.01
C THR A 99 1.69 17.73 0.76
N ARG A 100 0.92 16.87 0.05
CA ARG A 100 0.16 15.81 0.73
C ARG A 100 1.10 14.74 1.27
N ALA A 101 2.17 14.40 0.55
CA ALA A 101 3.17 13.45 1.02
C ALA A 101 3.72 13.84 2.40
N GLN A 102 4.12 15.10 2.58
CA GLN A 102 4.67 15.59 3.85
C GLN A 102 3.68 15.42 5.02
N THR A 103 2.40 15.69 4.78
CA THR A 103 1.34 15.54 5.79
C THR A 103 1.23 14.10 6.27
N HIS A 104 1.19 13.14 5.34
CA HIS A 104 1.02 11.73 5.66
C HIS A 104 2.30 11.10 6.25
N LEU A 105 3.48 11.42 5.70
CA LEU A 105 4.76 10.94 6.22
C LEU A 105 5.02 11.44 7.65
N LYS A 106 4.66 12.69 7.96
CA LYS A 106 4.79 13.23 9.32
C LYS A 106 3.91 12.47 10.31
N LYS A 107 2.65 12.21 9.97
CA LYS A 107 1.75 11.39 10.81
C LYS A 107 2.34 9.99 11.09
N ALA A 108 2.89 9.35 10.06
CA ALA A 108 3.51 8.04 10.22
C ALA A 108 4.71 8.08 11.17
N ILE A 109 5.59 9.07 11.05
CA ILE A 109 6.79 9.22 11.90
C ILE A 109 6.41 9.58 13.34
N ASP A 110 5.45 10.48 13.52
CA ASP A 110 5.01 10.95 14.84
C ASP A 110 4.31 9.84 15.66
N SER A 111 3.79 8.80 14.98
CA SER A 111 3.16 7.63 15.64
C SER A 111 4.12 6.83 16.52
N LYS A 112 5.44 6.97 16.32
CA LYS A 112 6.50 6.17 16.97
C LYS A 112 6.35 4.65 16.80
N ALA A 113 5.50 4.19 15.87
CA ALA A 113 5.40 2.79 15.53
C ALA A 113 6.68 2.29 14.86
N ALA A 114 7.04 1.03 15.10
CA ALA A 114 8.10 0.36 14.35
C ALA A 114 7.58 0.03 12.94
N LEU A 115 7.78 0.95 11.99
CA LEU A 115 7.33 0.81 10.61
C LEU A 115 8.47 0.36 9.69
N PRO A 116 8.20 -0.48 8.68
CA PRO A 116 9.14 -0.70 7.59
C PRO A 116 9.38 0.62 6.85
N ASN A 117 10.52 0.78 6.19
CA ASN A 117 10.80 1.93 5.30
C ASN A 117 10.77 3.33 5.96
N LEU A 118 10.79 3.41 7.29
CA LEU A 118 10.76 4.68 8.03
C LEU A 118 11.96 5.58 7.68
N ASP A 119 13.14 5.00 7.48
CA ASP A 119 14.34 5.75 7.09
C ASP A 119 14.25 6.32 5.67
N GLU A 120 13.59 5.60 4.74
CA GLU A 120 13.29 6.13 3.41
C GLU A 120 12.32 7.31 3.51
N ALA A 121 11.24 7.16 4.28
CA ALA A 121 10.27 8.23 4.51
C ALA A 121 10.91 9.49 5.12
N ARG A 122 11.84 9.34 6.07
CA ARG A 122 12.59 10.48 6.64
C ARG A 122 13.45 11.18 5.58
N LYS A 123 14.09 10.41 4.68
CA LYS A 123 14.87 10.98 3.57
C LYS A 123 13.97 11.74 2.59
N LEU A 124 12.80 11.19 2.26
CA LEU A 124 11.83 11.84 1.39
C LEU A 124 11.35 13.18 1.98
N LEU A 125 11.10 13.26 3.29
CA LEU A 125 10.76 14.53 3.95
C LEU A 125 11.87 15.58 3.91
N ALA A 126 13.13 15.16 3.85
CA ALA A 126 14.28 16.05 3.83
C ALA A 126 14.60 16.59 2.42
N GLN A 127 14.03 16.00 1.37
CA GLN A 127 14.21 16.44 -0.01
C GLN A 127 13.29 17.64 -0.26
N LYS A 128 13.90 18.79 -0.63
CA LYS A 128 13.20 20.02 -0.99
C LYS A 128 12.99 20.11 -2.50
#